data_AF-A0A248JLZ9-F1
#
_entry.id   AF-A0A248JLZ9-F1
#
_cell.length_a   1.000
_cell.length_b   1.000
_cell.length_c   1.000
_cell.angle_alpha   90.00
_cell.angle_beta   90.00
_cell.angle_gamma   90.00
#
_symmetry.space_group_name_H-M   'P 1'
#
loop_
_entity.id
_entity.type
_entity.pdbx_description
1 polymer ?
#
loop_
_entity_poly.entity_id
_entity_poly.type
_entity_poly.pdbx_seq_one_letter_code
_entity_poly.pdbx_strand_id
1 'polypeptide(L)' 'MLPLAYAPALGLLLPNWAALLIVVILATIAVCAAGLVLAKVGRNPYWALLLYFPVLGVPALWYLAYTRWPRQKA' A
#
# COMPACT_ATOMS: atom_id res chain seq x y z
N MET A 1 -23.48 18.13 10.57
CA MET A 1 -22.80 17.38 11.64
C MET A 1 -23.13 15.91 11.46
N LEU A 2 -22.36 15.23 10.62
CA LEU A 2 -22.49 13.79 10.37
C LEU A 2 -21.09 13.19 10.60
N PRO A 3 -20.76 12.78 11.83
CA PRO A 3 -19.54 12.06 12.09
C PRO A 3 -19.81 10.55 11.98
N LEU A 4 -18.80 9.79 11.57
CA LEU A 4 -18.63 8.36 11.89
C LEU A 4 -19.33 7.29 11.02
N ALA A 5 -19.78 7.56 9.80
CA ALA A 5 -20.22 6.47 8.90
C ALA A 5 -19.06 5.63 8.30
N TYR A 6 -17.80 6.06 8.48
CA TYR A 6 -16.60 5.35 7.98
C TYR A 6 -15.68 4.84 9.09
N ALA A 7 -16.12 4.86 10.37
CA ALA A 7 -15.41 4.16 11.44
C ALA A 7 -15.30 2.69 11.00
N PRO A 8 -14.09 2.16 10.77
CA PRO A 8 -13.89 0.95 9.98
C PRO A 8 -14.66 -0.18 10.66
N ALA A 9 -15.50 -0.89 9.90
CA ALA A 9 -16.29 -2.02 10.40
C ALA A 9 -15.44 -3.07 11.17
N LEU A 10 -14.12 -3.10 10.96
CA LEU A 10 -13.14 -3.86 11.72
C LEU A 10 -13.08 -3.52 13.23
N GLY A 11 -13.30 -2.26 13.63
CA GLY A 11 -13.31 -1.85 15.04
C GLY A 11 -14.60 -2.18 15.78
N LEU A 12 -15.67 -2.51 15.04
CA LEU A 12 -16.94 -3.00 15.60
C LEU A 12 -16.95 -4.52 15.75
N LEU A 13 -16.19 -5.25 14.92
CA LEU A 13 -16.06 -6.71 14.98
C LEU A 13 -14.89 -7.21 15.82
N LEU A 14 -13.77 -6.47 15.88
CA LEU A 14 -12.55 -6.89 16.56
C LEU A 14 -12.06 -5.83 17.56
N PRO A 15 -11.37 -6.25 18.64
CA PRO A 15 -10.67 -5.32 19.53
C PRO A 15 -9.71 -4.42 18.74
N ASN A 16 -9.64 -3.14 19.10
CA ASN A 16 -8.83 -2.14 18.38
C ASN A 16 -7.39 -2.57 18.11
N TRP A 17 -6.74 -3.26 19.05
CA TRP A 17 -5.38 -3.77 18.87
C TRP A 17 -5.27 -4.78 17.72
N ALA A 18 -6.24 -5.69 17.58
CA ALA A 18 -6.28 -6.67 16.50
C ALA A 18 -6.55 -6.00 15.15
N ALA A 19 -7.45 -5.02 15.11
CA ALA A 19 -7.72 -4.24 13.89
C ALA A 19 -6.46 -3.48 13.42
N LEU A 20 -5.73 -2.85 14.34
CA LEU A 20 -4.47 -2.16 14.01
C LEU A 20 -3.40 -3.12 13.50
N LEU A 21 -3.29 -4.32 14.08
CA LEU A 21 -2.38 -5.36 13.58
C LEU A 21 -2.67 -5.75 12.14
N ILE A 22 -3.95 -5.97 11.80
CA ILE A 22 -4.37 -6.31 10.44
C ILE A 22 -3.98 -5.20 9.46
N VAL A 23 -4.24 -3.94 9.82
CA VAL A 23 -3.88 -2.77 9.00
C VAL A 23 -2.38 -2.73 8.73
N VAL A 24 -1.55 -2.92 9.77
CA VAL A 24 -0.08 -2.91 9.64
C VAL A 24 0.42 -4.07 8.78
N ILE A 25 -0.13 -5.26 8.94
CA ILE A 25 0.22 -6.44 8.14
C ILE A 25 -0.10 -6.19 6.65
N LEU A 26 -1.32 -5.72 6.35
CA LEU A 26 -1.74 -5.42 4.98
C LEU A 26 -0.88 -4.32 4.34
N ALA A 27 -0.57 -3.25 5.09
CA ALA A 27 0.32 -2.19 4.63
C ALA A 27 1.72 -2.73 4.31
N THR A 28 2.26 -3.60 5.18
CA THR A 28 3.58 -4.21 4.98
C THR A 28 3.61 -5.09 3.74
N ILE A 29 2.58 -5.92 3.51
CA ILE A 29 2.46 -6.75 2.31
C ILE A 29 2.41 -5.89 1.05
N ALA A 30 1.64 -4.80 1.07
CA ALA A 30 1.54 -3.87 -0.07
C ALA A 30 2.89 -3.21 -0.39
N VAL A 31 3.63 -2.76 0.63
CA VAL A 31 4.98 -2.17 0.46
C VAL A 31 5.96 -3.20 -0.09
N CYS A 32 5.96 -4.42 0.42
CA CYS A 32 6.81 -5.50 -0.10
C CYS A 32 6.50 -5.80 -1.58
N ALA A 33 5.21 -5.91 -1.93
CA ALA A 33 4.80 -6.14 -3.32
C ALA A 33 5.24 -4.99 -4.24
N ALA A 34 5.06 -3.74 -3.81
CA ALA A 34 5.54 -2.58 -4.56
C ALA A 34 7.06 -2.57 -4.71
N GLY A 35 7.81 -2.92 -3.67
CA GLY A 35 9.28 -3.04 -3.72
C GLY A 35 9.73 -4.08 -4.76
N LEU A 36 9.07 -5.23 -4.82
CA LEU A 36 9.33 -6.26 -5.82
C LEU A 36 9.03 -5.78 -7.25
N VAL A 37 7.93 -5.04 -7.44
CA VAL A 37 7.59 -4.48 -8.76
C VAL A 37 8.60 -3.42 -9.16
N LEU A 38 9.01 -2.53 -8.25
CA LEU A 38 10.03 -1.51 -8.52
C LEU A 38 11.41 -2.13 -8.84
N ALA A 39 11.79 -3.19 -8.14
CA ALA A 39 13.01 -3.93 -8.41
C ALA A 39 13.00 -4.52 -9.84
N LYS A 40 11.85 -5.03 -10.29
CA LYS A 40 11.68 -5.53 -11.67
C LYS A 40 11.73 -4.43 -12.73
N VAL A 41 11.32 -3.20 -12.39
CA VAL A 41 11.39 -2.02 -13.26
C VAL A 41 12.81 -1.45 -13.33
N GLY A 42 13.77 -1.94 -12.52
CA GLY A 42 15.13 -1.43 -12.46
C GLY A 42 15.25 -0.08 -11.74
N ARG A 43 14.24 0.28 -10.94
CA ARG A 43 14.20 1.52 -10.16
C ARG A 43 14.57 1.23 -8.70
N ASN A 44 15.11 2.24 -8.02
CA ASN A 44 15.55 2.11 -6.63
C ASN A 44 14.39 1.64 -5.72
N PRO A 45 14.45 0.44 -5.10
CA PRO A 45 13.33 -0.16 -4.37
C PRO A 45 12.89 0.63 -3.13
N TYR A 46 13.72 1.55 -2.62
CA TYR A 46 13.37 2.43 -1.51
C TYR A 46 12.16 3.34 -1.79
N TRP A 47 11.80 3.56 -3.05
CA TRP A 47 10.57 4.29 -3.40
C TRP A 47 9.29 3.58 -2.94
N ALA A 48 9.34 2.26 -2.69
CA ALA A 48 8.20 1.53 -2.13
C ALA A 48 7.89 1.93 -0.68
N LEU A 49 8.83 2.52 0.05
CA LEU A 49 8.57 3.02 1.42
C LEU A 49 7.57 4.17 1.44
N LEU A 50 7.40 4.90 0.34
CA LEU A 50 6.40 5.97 0.24
C LEU A 50 4.97 5.43 0.35
N LEU A 51 4.72 4.16 0.02
CA LEU A 51 3.42 3.51 0.23
C LEU A 51 3.05 3.32 1.70
N TYR A 52 4.03 3.38 2.61
CA TYR A 52 3.78 3.31 4.04
C TYR A 52 3.07 4.57 4.57
N PHE A 53 3.20 5.70 3.85
CA PHE A 53 2.44 6.90 4.15
C PHE A 53 1.08 6.84 3.44
N PRO A 54 -0.05 6.84 4.19
CA PRO A 54 -1.38 6.66 3.60
C PRO A 54 -1.75 7.76 2.59
N VAL A 55 -1.21 8.97 2.77
CA VAL A 55 -1.40 10.09 1.83
C VAL A 55 -0.63 9.88 0.53
N LEU A 56 0.53 9.22 0.61
CA LEU A 56 1.40 8.96 -0.54
C LEU A 56 1.10 7.62 -1.21
N GLY A 57 0.29 6.76 -0.61
CA GLY A 57 -0.10 5.47 -1.18
C GLY A 57 -0.83 5.60 -2.52
N VAL A 58 -1.78 6.53 -2.63
CA VAL A 58 -2.51 6.79 -3.88
C VAL A 58 -1.58 7.28 -5.00
N PRO A 59 -0.77 8.35 -4.82
CA PRO A 59 0.16 8.78 -5.87
C PRO A 59 1.27 7.77 -6.14
N ALA A 60 1.70 6.96 -5.16
CA ALA A 60 2.68 5.90 -5.39
C ALA A 60 2.12 4.75 -6.25
N LEU A 61 0.86 4.34 -6.01
CA LEU A 61 0.15 3.39 -6.87
C LEU A 61 -0.08 3.95 -8.27
N TRP A 62 -0.45 5.23 -8.35
CA TRP A 62 -0.61 5.92 -9.63
C TRP A 62 0.71 5.93 -10.40
N TYR A 63 1.80 6.28 -9.74
CA TYR A 63 3.14 6.23 -10.31
C TYR A 63 3.51 4.84 -10.83
N LEU A 64 3.29 3.80 -10.00
CA LEU A 64 3.50 2.40 -10.37
C LEU A 64 2.69 2.00 -11.61
N ALA A 65 1.42 2.40 -11.69
CA ALA A 65 0.55 2.11 -12.81
C ALA A 65 1.04 2.74 -14.13
N TYR A 66 1.56 3.97 -14.08
CA TYR A 66 2.13 4.66 -15.25
C TYR A 66 3.60 4.31 -15.54
N THR A 67 4.28 3.55 -14.67
CA THR A 67 5.64 3.10 -14.98
C THR A 67 5.65 2.16 -16.18
N ARG A 68 6.66 2.31 -17.05
CA ARG A 68 6.81 1.41 -18.19
C ARG A 68 7.17 0.03 -17.67
N TRP A 69 6.22 -0.90 -17.82
CA TRP A 69 6.43 -2.29 -17.48
C TRP A 69 7.54 -2.87 -18.34
N PRO A 70 8.49 -3.64 -17.76
CA PRO A 70 9.51 -4.31 -18.54
C PRO A 70 8.81 -5.24 -19.53
N ARG A 71 8.89 -4.91 -20.82
CA ARG A 71 8.45 -5.79 -21.90
C ARG A 71 9.35 -7.02 -21.83
N GLN A 72 8.76 -8.14 -21.42
CA GLN A 72 9.39 -9.45 -21.47
C GLN A 72 9.94 -9.63 -22.89
N LYS A 73 11.27 -9.66 -23.02
CA LYS A 73 11.89 -10.13 -24.28
C LYS A 73 11.55 -11.62 -24.33
N ALA A 74 10.61 -11.96 -25.21
CA ALA A 74 10.33 -13.34 -25.61
C ALA A 74 11.56 -13.97 -26.26
#